data_AF-A0A962YRT2-F1
#
_entry.id   AF-A0A962YRT2-F1
#
_cell.length_a   1.000
_cell.length_b   1.000
_cell.length_c   1.000
_cell.angle_alpha   90.00
_cell.angle_beta   90.00
_cell.angle_gamma   90.00
#
_symmetry.space_group_name_H-M   'P 1'
#
loop_
_entity.id
_entity.type
_entity.pdbx_description
1 polymer ?
#
loop_
_entity_poly.entity_id
_entity_poly.type
_entity_poly.pdbx_seq_one_letter_code
_entity_poly.pdbx_strand_id
1 'polypeptide(L)' 'MSDESPLQFPCEFPIKIMGAGTPDFRGLMVDLVRRHAADLDEARIQVRDSRAGRYQSVTVVIN' A
#
# COMPACT_ATOMS: atom_id res chain seq x y z
N MET A 1 13.40 13.98 26.81
CA MET A 1 13.00 13.30 25.56
C MET A 1 11.52 13.59 25.42
N SER A 2 11.11 14.30 24.37
CA SER A 2 9.68 14.60 24.20
C SER A 2 8.95 13.34 23.79
N ASP A 3 7.88 12.99 24.51
CA ASP A 3 6.96 11.87 24.20
C ASP A 3 6.01 12.17 23.02
N GLU A 4 6.40 13.09 22.14
CA GLU A 4 5.58 13.52 21.03
C GLU A 4 5.82 12.61 19.82
N SER A 5 4.74 12.10 19.23
CA SER A 5 4.80 11.23 18.05
C SER A 5 5.49 11.96 16.88
N PRO A 6 6.42 11.32 16.16
CA PRO A 6 7.00 11.91 14.94
C PRO A 6 5.97 12.02 13.81
N LEU A 7 4.83 11.34 13.92
CA LEU A 7 3.71 11.43 12.98
C LEU A 7 2.65 12.39 13.54
N GLN A 8 2.31 13.40 12.75
CA GLN A 8 1.15 14.28 12.97
C GLN A 8 0.04 13.86 12.03
N PHE A 9 -1.14 13.54 12.58
CA PHE A 9 -2.29 13.12 11.79
C PHE A 9 -3.26 14.29 11.55
N PRO A 10 -3.99 14.31 10.43
CA PRO A 10 -3.91 13.34 9.32
C PRO A 10 -2.64 13.55 8.49
N CYS A 11 -2.06 12.46 7.97
CA CYS A 11 -0.92 12.52 7.06
C CYS A 11 -0.99 11.42 6.00
N GLU A 12 -0.38 11.71 4.86
CA GLU A 12 -0.22 10.72 3.81
C GLU A 12 0.71 9.60 4.28
N PHE A 13 0.18 8.39 4.36
CA PHE A 13 0.88 7.22 4.86
C PHE A 13 1.05 6.18 3.74
N PRO A 14 2.26 6.06 3.15
CA PRO A 14 2.53 5.06 2.13
C PRO A 14 2.70 3.67 2.77
N ILE A 15 1.87 2.71 2.33
CA ILE A 15 1.93 1.31 2.74
C ILE A 15 2.46 0.49 1.57
N LYS A 16 3.61 -0.14 1.76
CA LYS A 16 4.21 -1.04 0.76
C LYS A 16 3.95 -2.49 1.10
N ILE A 17 3.28 -3.18 0.20
CA ILE A 17 2.85 -4.57 0.34
C ILE A 17 3.62 -5.42 -0.66
N MET A 18 4.31 -6.46 -0.19
CA MET A 18 5.15 -7.34 -1.01
C MET A 18 4.60 -8.76 -0.98
N GLY A 19 4.56 -9.43 -2.12
CA GLY A 19 4.12 -10.82 -2.20
C GLY A 19 4.51 -11.49 -3.51
N ALA A 20 4.06 -12.74 -3.67
CA ALA A 20 4.28 -13.49 -4.90
C ALA A 20 3.63 -12.76 -6.09
N GLY A 21 4.31 -12.75 -7.24
CA GLY A 21 3.84 -12.11 -8.47
C GLY A 21 2.73 -12.91 -9.17
N THR A 22 1.65 -13.21 -8.45
CA THR A 22 0.46 -13.87 -9.04
C THR A 22 -0.47 -12.83 -9.66
N PRO A 23 -1.26 -13.18 -10.68
CA PRO A 23 -2.19 -12.24 -11.33
C PRO A 23 -3.17 -11.55 -10.36
N ASP A 24 -3.58 -12.27 -9.31
CA ASP A 24 -4.59 -11.78 -8.35
C ASP A 24 -3.99 -10.94 -7.22
N PHE A 25 -2.66 -10.88 -7.10
CA PHE A 25 -2.00 -10.26 -5.95
C PHE A 25 -2.43 -8.80 -5.75
N ARG A 26 -2.40 -7.99 -6.82
CA ARG A 26 -2.84 -6.60 -6.78
C ARG A 26 -4.28 -6.47 -6.28
N GLY A 27 -5.23 -7.20 -6.88
CA GLY A 27 -6.64 -7.09 -6.55
C GLY A 27 -6.91 -7.40 -5.08
N LEU A 28 -6.36 -8.52 -4.60
CA LEU A 28 -6.48 -8.93 -3.20
C LEU A 28 -5.94 -7.88 -2.21
N MET A 29 -4.81 -7.25 -2.53
CA MET A 29 -4.22 -6.23 -1.66
C MET A 29 -5.04 -4.93 -1.66
N VAL A 30 -5.55 -4.50 -2.81
CA VAL A 30 -6.41 -3.31 -2.91
C VAL A 30 -7.71 -3.53 -2.15
N ASP A 31 -8.37 -4.69 -2.30
CA ASP A 31 -9.59 -5.02 -1.58
C ASP A 31 -9.36 -5.08 -0.07
N LEU A 32 -8.22 -5.64 0.37
CA LEU A 32 -7.84 -5.64 1.78
C LEU A 32 -7.70 -4.22 2.31
N VAL A 33 -6.99 -3.33 1.61
CA VAL A 33 -6.79 -1.94 2.06
C VAL A 33 -8.12 -1.19 2.09
N ARG A 34 -8.98 -1.38 1.08
CA ARG A 34 -10.32 -0.73 1.01
C ARG A 34 -11.23 -1.06 2.18
N ARG A 35 -11.06 -2.22 2.82
CA ARG A 35 -11.79 -2.54 4.07
C ARG A 35 -11.42 -1.62 5.24
N HIS A 36 -10.26 -0.97 5.20
CA HIS A 36 -9.76 -0.07 6.23
C HIS A 36 -9.74 1.40 5.79
N ALA A 37 -9.57 1.67 4.49
CA ALA A 37 -9.57 3.00 3.88
C ALA A 37 -10.48 2.98 2.64
N ALA A 38 -11.79 3.18 2.86
CA ALA A 38 -12.81 3.05 1.82
C ALA A 38 -12.69 4.11 0.71
N ASP A 39 -12.04 5.22 1.00
CA ASP A 39 -11.74 6.35 0.13
C ASP A 39 -10.40 6.22 -0.61
N LEU A 40 -9.77 5.04 -0.58
CA LEU A 40 -8.54 4.77 -1.32
C LEU A 40 -8.70 5.10 -2.81
N ASP A 41 -8.01 6.16 -3.23
CA ASP A 41 -7.91 6.59 -4.62
C ASP A 41 -7.02 5.63 -5.42
N GLU A 42 -7.54 5.09 -6.52
CA GLU A 42 -6.79 4.20 -7.40
C GLU A 42 -5.56 4.87 -8.03
N ALA A 43 -5.58 6.20 -8.19
CA ALA A 43 -4.43 6.95 -8.70
C ALA A 43 -3.23 6.94 -7.72
N ARG A 44 -3.48 6.62 -6.45
CA ARG A 44 -2.46 6.51 -5.38
C ARG A 44 -1.90 5.09 -5.22
N ILE A 45 -2.18 4.21 -6.18
CA ILE A 45 -1.73 2.83 -6.17
C ILE A 45 -0.61 2.64 -7.21
N GLN A 46 0.57 2.25 -6.74
CA GLN A 46 1.70 1.90 -7.60
C GLN A 46 1.97 0.40 -7.53
N VAL A 47 2.12 -0.22 -8.70
CA VAL A 47 2.51 -1.63 -8.81
C VAL A 47 3.86 -1.74 -9.49
N ARG A 48 4.71 -2.61 -8.96
CA ARG A 48 6.02 -2.89 -9.56
C ARG A 48 6.36 -4.37 -9.44
N ASP A 49 6.67 -4.98 -10.58
CA ASP A 49 7.18 -6.33 -10.61
C ASP A 49 8.66 -6.36 -10.21
N SER A 50 9.04 -7.43 -9.51
CA SER A 50 10.44 -7.75 -9.28
C SER A 50 11.15 -8.08 -10.59
N ARG A 51 12.48 -7.92 -10.60
CA ARG A 51 13.31 -8.16 -11.79
C ARG A 51 13.07 -9.54 -12.43
N ALA A 52 12.80 -10.57 -11.62
CA ALA A 52 12.60 -11.94 -12.09
C ALA A 52 11.11 -12.35 -12.16
N GLY A 53 10.17 -11.41 -11.95
CA GLY A 53 8.72 -11.68 -11.96
C GLY A 53 8.21 -12.55 -10.80
N ARG A 54 9.08 -13.07 -9.93
CA ARG A 54 8.69 -13.94 -8.80
C ARG A 54 7.88 -13.21 -7.73
N TYR A 55 8.17 -11.94 -7.52
CA TYR A 55 7.50 -11.08 -6.56
C TYR A 55 6.92 -9.83 -7.22
N GLN A 56 5.91 -9.25 -6.60
CA GLN A 56 5.32 -7.96 -6.95
C GLN A 56 5.21 -7.09 -5.69
N SER A 57 5.35 -5.78 -5.86
CA SER A 57 5.06 -4.79 -4.83
C SER A 57 3.85 -3.96 -5.21
N VAL A 58 2.93 -3.79 -4.27
CA VAL A 58 1.81 -2.84 -4.35
C VAL A 58 2.03 -1.78 -3.28
N THR A 59 2.20 -0.54 -3.68
CA THR A 59 2.26 0.61 -2.77
C THR A 59 0.94 1.35 -2.86
N VAL A 60 0.30 1.58 -1.71
CA VAL A 60 -0.89 2.42 -1.59
C VAL A 60 -0.57 3.61 -0.69
N VAL A 61 -1.20 4.76 -0.91
CA VAL A 61 -1.08 5.92 -0.01
C VAL A 61 -2.46 6.24 0.54
N ILE A 62 -2.59 6.16 1.88
CA ILE A 62 -3.82 6.49 2.62
C ILE A 62 -3.64 7.80 3.41
N ASN A 63 -4.72 8.41 3.89
CA ASN A 63 -4.70 9.62 4.73
C ASN A 63 -5.75 9.52 5.85
#